data_AF-A0A1V5GDT8-F1
#
_entry.id   AF-A0A1V5GDT8-F1
#
_cell.length_a   1.000
_cell.length_b   1.000
_cell.length_c   1.000
_cell.angle_alpha   90.00
_cell.angle_beta   90.00
_cell.angle_gamma   90.00
#
_symmetry.space_group_name_H-M   'P 1'
#
loop_
_entity.id
_entity.type
_entity.pdbx_description
1 polymer ?
#
loop_
_entity_poly.entity_id
_entity_poly.type
_entity_poly.pdbx_seq_one_letter_code
_entity_poly.pdbx_strand_id
1 'polypeptide(L)'
;MSKKAKAEVEVADESAVIITDTVLAKNNKKLTDLEQSIKAALERKHRIIVDSKLYTYGQLSELYGGAEGQALLDAVTAEHTLISKLTASGMTYDQIAELADDSSADADNSSDESYSEKYGKQMSFSETDHSYSE
;
A
#
# COMPACT_ATOMS: atom_id res chain seq x y z
N MET A 1 37.02 -21.97 67.62
CA MET A 1 36.56 -22.67 66.40
C MET A 1 37.41 -23.92 66.21
N SER A 2 36.81 -25.11 66.10
CA SER A 2 37.54 -26.36 65.81
C SER A 2 38.06 -26.33 64.37
N LYS A 3 39.24 -26.91 64.10
CA LYS A 3 39.81 -27.03 62.73
C LYS A 3 38.82 -27.68 61.75
N LYS A 4 37.99 -28.60 62.23
CA LYS A 4 36.94 -29.27 61.45
C LYS A 4 35.84 -28.32 60.99
N ALA A 5 35.39 -27.43 61.87
CA ALA A 5 34.33 -26.46 61.55
C ALA A 5 34.79 -25.39 60.54
N LYS A 6 36.08 -25.02 60.56
CA LYS A 6 36.63 -24.06 59.59
C LYS A 6 36.69 -24.66 58.17
N ALA A 7 37.10 -25.93 58.05
CA ALA A 7 37.17 -26.62 56.77
C ALA A 7 35.77 -26.87 56.16
N GLU A 8 34.76 -27.19 56.97
CA GLU A 8 33.38 -27.38 56.49
C GLU A 8 32.77 -26.06 55.96
N VAL A 9 33.07 -24.92 56.58
CA VAL A 9 32.61 -23.60 56.11
C VAL A 9 33.29 -23.21 54.79
N GLU A 10 34.59 -23.44 54.65
CA GLU A 10 35.35 -23.13 53.43
C GLU A 10 34.84 -23.93 52.21
N VAL A 11 34.56 -25.21 52.40
CA VAL A 11 33.96 -26.07 51.36
C VAL A 11 32.55 -25.62 50.98
N ALA A 12 31.75 -25.16 51.96
CA ALA A 12 30.41 -24.65 51.70
C ALA A 12 30.46 -23.34 50.88
N ASP A 13 31.37 -22.42 51.22
CA ASP A 13 31.55 -21.16 50.49
C ASP A 13 32.04 -21.40 49.04
N GLU A 14 33.02 -22.28 48.83
CA GLU A 14 33.47 -22.67 47.48
C GLU A 14 32.33 -23.30 46.66
N SER A 15 31.52 -24.17 47.27
CA SER A 15 30.37 -24.78 46.59
C SER A 15 29.30 -23.75 46.20
N ALA A 16 29.08 -22.73 47.05
CA ALA A 16 28.14 -21.66 46.77
C ALA A 16 28.61 -20.79 45.60
N VAL A 17 29.92 -20.47 45.53
CA VAL A 17 30.53 -19.72 44.42
C VAL A 17 30.38 -20.48 43.10
N ILE A 18 30.65 -21.78 43.08
CA ILE A 18 30.49 -22.63 41.90
C ILE A 18 29.01 -22.66 41.45
N ILE A 19 28.07 -22.77 42.39
CA ILE A 19 26.63 -22.73 42.07
C ILE A 19 26.27 -21.36 41.47
N THR A 20 26.75 -20.25 42.03
CA THR A 20 26.47 -18.92 41.48
C THR A 20 27.03 -18.72 40.08
N ASP A 21 28.26 -19.15 39.82
CA ASP A 21 28.90 -19.01 38.51
C ASP A 21 28.18 -19.84 37.43
N THR A 22 27.77 -21.06 37.78
CA THR A 22 27.00 -21.91 36.85
C THR A 22 25.63 -21.33 36.53
N VAL A 23 24.96 -20.70 37.51
CA VAL A 23 23.68 -20.00 37.29
C VAL A 23 23.88 -18.76 36.43
N LEU A 24 24.91 -17.95 36.68
CA LEU A 24 25.25 -16.78 35.87
C LEU A 24 25.55 -17.16 34.42
N ALA A 25 26.37 -18.19 34.19
CA ALA A 25 26.68 -18.68 32.85
C ALA A 25 25.43 -19.14 32.09
N LYS A 26 24.52 -19.87 32.77
CA LYS A 26 23.24 -20.29 32.18
C LYS A 26 22.35 -19.09 31.84
N ASN A 27 22.27 -18.10 32.72
CA ASN A 27 21.48 -16.90 32.48
C ASN A 27 22.04 -16.07 31.32
N ASN A 28 23.36 -15.90 31.26
CA ASN A 28 24.02 -15.22 30.14
C ASN A 28 23.73 -15.92 28.82
N LYS A 29 23.83 -17.25 28.78
CA LYS A 29 23.47 -18.02 27.58
C LYS A 29 22.02 -17.80 27.16
N LYS A 30 21.07 -17.85 28.10
CA LYS A 30 19.66 -17.57 27.82
C LYS A 30 19.45 -16.15 27.28
N LEU A 31 20.13 -15.16 27.84
CA LEU A 31 20.07 -13.78 27.36
C LEU A 31 20.57 -13.68 25.92
N THR A 32 21.72 -14.29 25.62
CA THR A 32 22.25 -14.32 24.25
C THR A 32 21.30 -15.03 23.27
N ASP A 33 20.74 -16.18 23.65
CA ASP A 33 19.78 -16.91 22.82
C ASP A 33 18.50 -16.08 22.56
N LEU A 34 18.00 -15.38 23.59
CA LEU A 34 16.86 -14.49 23.47
C LEU A 34 17.16 -13.28 22.58
N GLU A 35 18.32 -12.65 22.73
CA GLU A 35 18.76 -11.52 21.88
C GLU A 35 18.83 -11.93 20.41
N GLN A 36 19.39 -13.10 20.12
CA GLN A 36 19.45 -13.65 18.76
C GLN A 36 18.05 -13.92 18.20
N SER A 37 17.17 -14.54 18.99
CA SER A 37 15.79 -14.83 18.60
C SER A 37 15.00 -13.54 18.31
N ILE A 38 15.13 -12.53 19.16
CA ILE A 38 14.48 -11.22 18.98
C ILE A 38 14.98 -10.56 17.69
N LYS A 39 16.29 -10.56 17.45
CA LYS A 39 16.86 -9.99 16.22
C LYS A 39 16.32 -10.69 14.96
N ALA A 40 16.33 -12.02 14.95
CA ALA A 40 15.81 -12.80 13.83
C ALA A 40 14.31 -12.55 13.60
N ALA A 41 13.51 -12.44 14.66
CA ALA A 41 12.09 -12.12 14.56
C ALA A 41 11.85 -10.72 13.98
N LEU A 42 12.66 -9.73 14.38
CA LEU A 42 12.57 -8.37 13.83
C LEU A 42 12.95 -8.31 12.35
N GLU A 43 14.00 -9.01 11.95
CA GLU A 43 14.40 -9.11 10.53
C GLU A 43 13.31 -9.79 9.68
N ARG A 44 12.72 -10.89 10.19
CA ARG A 44 11.60 -11.56 9.52
C ARG A 44 10.39 -10.64 9.39
N LYS A 45 10.03 -9.92 10.45
CA LYS A 45 8.93 -8.95 10.44
C LYS A 45 9.17 -7.87 9.40
N HIS A 46 10.37 -7.30 9.36
CA HIS A 46 10.74 -6.27 8.38
C HIS A 46 10.61 -6.79 6.94
N ARG A 47 11.13 -7.99 6.66
CA ARG A 47 11.02 -8.63 5.35
C ARG A 47 9.58 -8.78 4.91
N ILE A 48 8.73 -9.37 5.77
CA ILE A 48 7.30 -9.56 5.48
C ILE A 48 6.62 -8.22 5.15
N ILE A 49 6.90 -7.16 5.92
CA ILE A 49 6.32 -5.85 5.66
C ILE A 49 6.74 -5.30 4.29
N VAL A 50 8.01 -5.43 3.92
CA VAL A 50 8.52 -4.95 2.63
C VAL A 50 7.92 -5.76 1.49
N ASP A 51 7.92 -7.09 1.59
CA ASP A 51 7.36 -7.98 0.57
C ASP A 51 5.86 -7.74 0.37
N SER A 52 5.10 -7.57 1.46
CA SER A 52 3.68 -7.24 1.39
C SER A 52 3.43 -5.88 0.73
N LYS A 53 4.23 -4.85 1.06
CA LYS A 53 4.12 -3.54 0.41
C LYS A 53 4.40 -3.61 -1.08
N LEU A 54 5.46 -4.33 -1.47
CA LEU A 54 5.80 -4.54 -2.88
C LEU A 54 4.71 -5.32 -3.62
N TYR A 55 4.13 -6.35 -2.99
CA TYR A 55 3.02 -7.10 -3.54
C TYR A 55 1.80 -6.21 -3.80
N THR A 56 1.36 -5.42 -2.81
CA THR A 56 0.22 -4.50 -2.98
C THR A 56 0.50 -3.43 -4.03
N TYR A 57 1.73 -2.93 -4.08
CA TYR A 57 2.14 -1.94 -5.08
C TYR A 57 2.13 -2.54 -6.49
N GLY A 58 2.61 -3.77 -6.68
CA GLY A 58 2.55 -4.49 -7.95
C GLY A 58 1.11 -4.69 -8.43
N GLN A 59 0.21 -5.11 -7.53
CA GLN A 59 -1.21 -5.24 -7.86
C GLN A 59 -1.85 -3.92 -8.28
N LEU A 60 -1.52 -2.81 -7.59
CA LEU A 60 -1.98 -1.49 -7.99
C LEU A 60 -1.41 -1.11 -9.36
N SER A 61 -0.11 -1.26 -9.57
CA SER A 61 0.53 -0.99 -10.87
C SER A 61 -0.16 -1.73 -12.00
N GLU A 62 -0.45 -3.03 -11.83
CA GLU A 62 -1.17 -3.84 -12.82
C GLU A 62 -2.58 -3.29 -13.13
N LEU A 63 -3.35 -2.88 -12.11
CA LEU A 63 -4.68 -2.27 -12.31
C LEU A 63 -4.62 -0.97 -13.11
N TYR A 64 -3.52 -0.21 -12.97
CA TYR A 64 -3.28 1.03 -13.70
C TYR A 64 -2.39 0.84 -14.94
N GLY A 65 -2.43 -0.35 -15.57
CA GLY A 65 -1.77 -0.61 -16.85
C GLY A 65 -0.24 -0.67 -16.78
N GLY A 66 0.32 -1.03 -15.62
CA GLY A 66 1.77 -1.10 -15.39
C GLY A 66 2.38 0.26 -15.00
N ALA A 67 1.57 1.25 -14.62
CA ALA A 67 2.08 2.54 -14.17
C ALA A 67 2.86 2.41 -12.84
N GLU A 68 3.97 3.13 -12.74
CA GLU A 68 4.85 3.09 -11.56
C GLU A 68 5.21 4.49 -11.06
N GLY A 69 5.63 4.57 -9.80
CA GLY A 69 6.17 5.76 -9.16
C GLY A 69 5.13 6.89 -9.11
N GLN A 70 5.53 8.07 -9.60
CA GLN A 70 4.68 9.25 -9.60
C GLN A 70 3.48 9.08 -10.53
N ALA A 71 3.63 8.38 -11.66
CA ALA A 71 2.53 8.18 -12.60
C ALA A 71 1.38 7.37 -11.97
N LEU A 72 1.71 6.33 -11.21
CA LEU A 72 0.72 5.55 -10.45
C LEU A 72 0.04 6.42 -9.39
N LEU A 73 0.82 7.23 -8.67
CA LEU A 73 0.29 8.13 -7.64
C LEU A 73 -0.66 9.18 -8.25
N ASP A 74 -0.30 9.75 -9.39
CA ASP A 74 -1.12 10.73 -10.10
C ASP A 74 -2.43 10.10 -10.60
N ALA A 75 -2.37 8.89 -11.16
CA ALA A 75 -3.54 8.14 -11.63
C ALA A 75 -4.51 7.83 -10.48
N VAL A 76 -4.03 7.25 -9.38
CA VAL A 76 -4.84 6.95 -8.18
C VAL A 76 -5.43 8.24 -7.60
N THR A 77 -4.67 9.33 -7.56
CA THR A 77 -5.13 10.62 -7.04
C THR A 77 -6.24 11.22 -7.91
N ALA A 78 -6.11 11.11 -9.24
CA ALA A 78 -7.11 11.57 -10.18
C ALA A 78 -8.43 10.81 -10.01
N GLU A 79 -8.37 9.48 -9.91
CA GLU A 79 -9.56 8.65 -9.68
C GLU A 79 -10.21 8.94 -8.33
N HIS A 80 -9.43 9.02 -7.25
CA HIS A 80 -9.95 9.37 -5.93
C HIS A 80 -10.66 10.73 -5.95
N THR A 81 -10.11 11.71 -6.68
CA THR A 81 -10.72 13.03 -6.85
C THR A 81 -12.04 12.95 -7.61
N LEU A 82 -12.11 12.12 -8.67
CA LEU A 82 -13.33 11.91 -9.43
C LEU A 82 -14.42 11.25 -8.57
N ILE A 83 -14.10 10.16 -7.89
CA ILE A 83 -15.00 9.46 -6.96
C ILE A 83 -15.51 10.43 -5.88
N SER A 84 -14.64 11.28 -5.33
CA SER A 84 -15.03 12.29 -4.34
C SER A 84 -16.06 13.28 -4.88
N LYS A 85 -15.92 13.71 -6.15
CA LYS A 85 -16.90 14.60 -6.79
C LYS A 85 -18.22 13.89 -7.06
N LEU A 86 -18.18 12.65 -7.52
CA LEU A 86 -19.38 11.85 -7.82
C LEU A 86 -20.17 11.57 -6.54
N THR A 87 -19.49 11.17 -5.46
CA THR A 87 -20.12 10.97 -4.15
C THR A 87 -20.68 12.27 -3.57
N ALA A 88 -19.98 13.39 -3.72
CA ALA A 88 -20.50 14.71 -3.33
C ALA A 88 -21.76 15.13 -4.13
N SER A 89 -21.93 14.62 -5.34
CA SER A 89 -23.14 14.81 -6.14
C SER A 89 -24.31 13.90 -5.73
N GLY A 90 -24.12 13.02 -4.75
CA GLY A 90 -25.14 12.13 -4.20
C GLY A 90 -25.14 10.71 -4.79
N MET A 91 -24.16 10.35 -5.62
CA MET A 91 -24.02 8.98 -6.12
C MET A 91 -23.46 8.03 -5.06
N THR A 92 -23.97 6.79 -5.04
CA THR A 92 -23.39 5.71 -4.24
C THR A 92 -22.18 5.08 -4.94
N TYR A 93 -21.34 4.36 -4.19
CA TYR A 93 -20.22 3.63 -4.77
C TYR A 93 -20.66 2.58 -5.81
N ASP A 94 -21.81 1.93 -5.60
CA ASP A 94 -22.35 0.93 -6.54
C ASP A 94 -22.72 1.58 -7.88
N GLN A 95 -23.39 2.74 -7.85
CA GLN A 95 -23.73 3.49 -9.07
C GLN A 95 -22.48 3.98 -9.81
N ILE A 96 -21.44 4.37 -9.06
CA ILE A 96 -20.16 4.78 -9.65
C ILE A 96 -19.45 3.57 -10.30
N ALA A 97 -19.54 2.39 -9.70
CA ALA A 97 -18.95 1.16 -10.24
C ALA A 97 -19.64 0.74 -11.55
N GLU A 98 -20.98 0.80 -11.61
CA GLU A 98 -21.74 0.53 -12.84
C GLU A 98 -21.30 1.43 -14.00
N LEU A 99 -21.06 2.72 -13.74
CA LEU A 99 -20.59 3.66 -14.76
C LEU A 99 -19.17 3.35 -15.28
N ALA A 100 -18.33 2.72 -14.46
CA ALA A 100 -16.96 2.38 -14.85
C ALA A 100 -16.91 1.13 -15.76
N ASP A 101 -17.82 0.17 -15.55
CA ASP A 101 -17.86 -1.12 -16.26
C ASP A 101 -18.41 -0.98 -17.69
N ASP A 102 -19.38 -0.07 -17.89
CA ASP A 102 -20.06 0.18 -19.18
C ASP A 102 -19.15 0.78 -20.28
N SER A 103 -17.90 1.16 -19.97
CA SER A 103 -16.97 1.72 -20.98
C SER A 103 -16.19 0.68 -21.79
N SER A 104 -16.38 -0.63 -21.52
CA SER A 104 -15.58 -1.70 -22.12
C SER A 104 -16.23 -2.51 -23.25
N ALA A 105 -17.49 -2.20 -23.63
CA ALA A 105 -18.17 -2.86 -24.74
C ALA A 105 -18.34 -1.92 -25.95
N ASP A 106 -17.64 -2.23 -27.04
CA ASP A 106 -17.94 -1.80 -28.41
C ASP A 106 -17.64 -0.33 -28.83
N ALA A 107 -16.43 0.15 -28.55
CA ALA A 107 -15.82 1.17 -29.42
C ALA A 107 -14.91 0.49 -30.47
N ASP A 108 -15.49 -0.32 -31.35
CA ASP A 108 -14.86 -0.72 -32.60
C ASP A 108 -14.65 0.54 -33.46
N ASN A 109 -13.50 1.19 -33.26
CA ASN A 109 -13.01 2.24 -34.13
C ASN A 109 -12.52 1.62 -35.45
N SER A 110 -13.43 1.03 -36.22
CA SER A 110 -13.23 0.85 -37.65
C SER A 110 -13.27 2.23 -38.29
N SER A 111 -12.11 2.87 -38.36
CA SER A 111 -11.89 4.08 -39.14
C SER A 111 -12.04 3.77 -40.64
N ASP A 112 -13.28 3.66 -41.12
CA ASP A 112 -13.62 3.85 -42.54
C ASP A 112 -14.26 5.24 -42.69
N GLU A 113 -13.38 6.24 -42.68
CA GLU A 113 -13.72 7.64 -42.94
C GLU A 113 -14.07 7.82 -44.42
N SER A 114 -15.31 7.52 -44.78
CA SER A 114 -15.94 7.95 -46.03
C SER A 114 -17.38 8.40 -45.77
N TYR A 115 -17.56 9.45 -44.97
CA TYR A 115 -18.85 10.16 -44.90
C TYR A 115 -18.69 11.70 -44.86
N SER A 116 -17.83 12.23 -45.70
CA SER A 116 -17.72 13.67 -45.96
C SER A 116 -18.67 14.14 -47.08
N GLU A 117 -20.00 13.97 -46.97
CA GLU A 117 -20.88 14.58 -48.01
C GLU A 117 -22.36 14.82 -47.64
N LYS A 118 -22.74 15.11 -46.38
CA LYS A 118 -24.16 15.42 -46.11
C LYS A 118 -24.50 16.58 -45.17
N TYR A 119 -23.52 17.31 -44.66
CA TYR A 119 -23.79 18.47 -43.79
C TYR A 119 -23.01 19.74 -44.16
N GLY A 120 -22.67 19.91 -45.43
CA GLY A 120 -22.08 21.15 -45.96
C GLY A 120 -23.05 22.33 -46.09
N LYS A 121 -24.19 22.33 -45.38
CA LYS A 121 -25.16 23.44 -45.42
C LYS A 121 -24.76 24.47 -44.36
N GLN A 122 -23.87 25.37 -44.76
CA GLN A 122 -23.53 26.57 -44.00
C GLN A 122 -24.80 27.41 -43.85
N MET A 123 -25.28 27.59 -42.62
CA MET A 123 -26.35 28.53 -42.32
C MET A 123 -25.78 29.95 -42.40
N SER A 124 -26.00 30.63 -43.53
CA SER A 124 -25.70 32.04 -43.68
C SER A 124 -26.79 32.84 -42.99
N PHE A 125 -26.50 33.44 -41.83
CA PHE A 125 -27.35 34.48 -41.24
C PHE A 125 -27.05 35.80 -41.94
N SER A 126 -27.88 36.21 -42.89
CA SER A 126 -27.98 37.61 -43.25
C SER A 126 -28.99 38.28 -42.31
N GLU A 127 -28.51 39.18 -41.46
CA GLU A 127 -29.35 40.10 -40.70
C GLU A 127 -30.22 40.89 -41.69
N THR A 128 -31.53 40.61 -41.65
CA THR A 128 -32.50 41.52 -42.25
C THR A 128 -32.83 42.54 -41.17
N ASP A 129 -32.40 43.79 -41.37
CA ASP A 129 -32.83 44.92 -40.56
C ASP A 129 -34.35 45.07 -40.65
N HIS A 130 -35.06 44.49 -39.69
CA HIS A 130 -36.46 44.79 -39.48
C HIS A 130 -36.56 46.06 -38.63
N SER A 131 -36.59 47.20 -39.34
CA SER A 131 -36.92 48.50 -38.76
C SER A 131 -38.36 48.44 -38.23
N TYR A 132 -38.51 48.35 -36.91
CA TYR A 132 -39.80 48.59 -36.27
C TYR A 132 -40.07 50.09 -36.32
N SER A 133 -41.01 50.50 -37.18
CA SER A 133 -41.65 51.81 -37.05
C SER A 133 -42.66 51.77 -35.89
N GLU A 134 -42.69 52.90 -35.19
CA GLU A 134 -43.38 53.26 -33.94
C GLU A 134 -44.85 52.84 -33.81
#